data_AF-X1LJV7-F1
#
_entry.id   AF-X1LJV7-F1
#
_cell.length_a   1.000
_cell.length_b   1.000
_cell.length_c   1.000
_cell.angle_alpha   90.00
_cell.angle_beta   90.00
_cell.angle_gamma   90.00
#
_symmetry.space_group_name_H-M   'P 1'
#
loop_
_entity.id
_entity.type
_entity.pdbx_description
1 polymer ?
#
loop_
_entity_poly.entity_id
_entity_poly.type
_entity_poly.pdbx_seq_one_letter_code
_entity_poly.pdbx_strand_id
1 'polypeptide(L)'
;EDYHDSYHNTKRDLMRHCRTRLSQPLVEKNKKRACLVQLSPPTATATLFATIIFEKDSYVSVNYKAWLMVEARLSFQEQPDKTWLINRIEILELDRQPASWSQIR
;
A
#
# COMPACT_ATOMS: atom_id res chain seq x y z
N GLU A 1 5.12 12.24 -22.17
CA GLU A 1 5.00 11.53 -20.88
C GLU A 1 5.93 12.23 -19.92
N ASP A 2 5.40 12.92 -18.91
CA ASP A 2 6.17 13.84 -18.06
C ASP A 2 6.64 13.16 -16.75
N TYR A 3 6.94 11.87 -16.83
CA TYR A 3 7.39 11.10 -15.67
C TYR A 3 8.91 11.18 -15.54
N HIS A 4 9.38 11.57 -14.37
CA HIS A 4 10.80 11.62 -14.03
C HIS A 4 10.98 11.25 -12.55
N ASP A 5 11.84 10.27 -12.27
CA ASP A 5 12.38 10.02 -10.94
C ASP A 5 13.92 9.84 -11.03
N SER A 6 14.59 9.61 -9.90
CA SER A 6 16.05 9.48 -9.85
C SER A 6 16.59 8.11 -10.28
N TYR A 7 15.72 7.12 -10.52
CA TYR A 7 16.10 5.70 -10.70
C TYR A 7 15.58 5.06 -11.99
N HIS A 8 14.56 5.65 -12.64
CA HIS A 8 13.84 5.11 -13.78
C HIS A 8 13.64 6.20 -14.83
N ASN A 9 14.08 5.91 -16.06
CA ASN A 9 14.02 6.85 -17.18
C ASN A 9 12.60 7.02 -17.75
N THR A 10 11.71 6.05 -17.52
CA THR A 10 10.33 6.08 -18.03
C THR A 10 9.35 5.47 -17.03
N LYS A 11 8.07 5.88 -17.12
CA LYS A 11 6.98 5.27 -16.34
C LYS A 11 6.88 3.77 -16.60
N ARG A 12 7.14 3.34 -17.84
CA ARG A 12 7.15 1.93 -18.22
C ARG A 12 8.21 1.14 -17.45
N ASP A 13 9.39 1.72 -17.25
CA ASP A 13 10.48 1.06 -16.52
C ASP A 13 10.18 0.98 -15.03
N LEU A 14 9.62 2.03 -14.41
CA LEU A 14 9.07 1.97 -13.05
C LEU A 14 8.05 0.83 -12.93
N MET A 15 7.06 0.79 -13.82
CA MET A 15 6.00 -0.22 -13.76
C MET A 15 6.55 -1.64 -13.94
N ARG A 16 7.57 -1.82 -14.80
CA ARG A 16 8.27 -3.11 -14.93
C ARG A 16 8.96 -3.48 -13.61
N HIS A 17 9.71 -2.55 -13.02
CA HIS A 17 10.38 -2.77 -11.74
C HIS A 17 9.38 -3.15 -10.63
N CYS A 18 8.31 -2.38 -10.46
CA CYS A 18 7.27 -2.66 -9.46
C CYS A 18 6.65 -4.04 -9.66
N ARG A 19 6.29 -4.41 -10.90
CA ARG A 19 5.72 -5.73 -11.19
C ARG A 19 6.67 -6.86 -10.83
N THR A 20 7.94 -6.76 -11.22
CA THR A 20 8.96 -7.77 -10.88
C THR A 20 9.17 -7.91 -9.38
N ARG A 21 9.18 -6.80 -8.64
CA ARG A 21 9.33 -6.82 -7.17
C ARG A 21 8.10 -7.39 -6.49
N LEU A 22 6.90 -6.95 -6.90
CA LEU A 22 5.63 -7.36 -6.29
C LEU A 22 5.17 -8.77 -6.70
N SER A 23 5.76 -9.36 -7.75
CA SER A 23 5.52 -10.77 -8.11
C SER A 23 6.26 -11.77 -7.23
N GLN A 24 7.22 -11.32 -6.41
CA GLN A 24 7.89 -12.17 -5.45
C GLN A 24 6.94 -12.53 -4.29
N PRO A 25 7.09 -13.71 -3.66
CA PRO A 25 6.31 -14.07 -2.48
C PRO A 25 6.80 -13.27 -1.27
N LEU A 26 6.46 -11.99 -1.21
CA LEU A 26 6.91 -11.09 -0.15
C LEU A 26 6.06 -11.23 1.11
N VAL A 27 4.77 -11.51 0.95
CA VAL A 27 3.79 -11.56 2.04
C VAL A 27 3.26 -12.97 2.16
N GLU A 28 3.44 -13.58 3.33
CA GLU A 28 2.81 -14.84 3.68
C GLU A 28 1.32 -14.62 3.95
N LYS A 29 1.00 -13.59 4.76
CA LYS A 29 -0.37 -13.37 5.23
C LYS A 29 -0.64 -11.92 5.60
N ASN A 30 -1.85 -11.46 5.29
CA ASN A 30 -2.42 -10.23 5.85
C ASN A 30 -3.49 -10.58 6.88
N LYS A 31 -3.41 -9.99 8.07
CA LYS A 31 -4.43 -10.08 9.12
C LYS A 31 -5.09 -8.72 9.30
N LYS A 32 -6.34 -8.58 8.84
CA LYS A 32 -7.15 -7.39 9.12
C LYS A 32 -7.50 -7.36 10.61
N ARG A 33 -7.25 -6.24 11.28
CA ARG A 33 -7.63 -6.00 12.68
C ARG A 33 -8.94 -5.22 12.77
N ALA A 34 -9.01 -4.10 12.06
CA ALA A 34 -10.17 -3.23 12.05
C ALA A 34 -10.27 -2.51 10.70
N CYS A 35 -11.47 -2.03 10.39
CA CYS A 35 -11.72 -1.17 9.25
C CYS A 35 -12.85 -0.20 9.60
N LEU A 36 -12.57 1.10 9.49
CA LEU A 36 -13.54 2.17 9.69
C LEU A 36 -13.93 2.71 8.34
N VAL A 37 -15.21 2.61 7.97
CA VAL A 37 -15.70 3.04 6.66
C VAL A 37 -16.60 4.26 6.82
N GLN A 38 -16.33 5.28 6.01
CA GLN A 38 -17.14 6.49 5.88
C GLN A 38 -17.60 6.59 4.43
N LEU A 39 -18.91 6.49 4.22
CA LEU A 39 -19.52 6.60 2.90
C LEU A 39 -20.07 8.02 2.73
N SER A 40 -19.72 8.67 1.63
CA SER A 40 -20.25 9.99 1.26
C SER A 40 -20.31 10.07 -0.27
N PRO A 41 -21.30 9.41 -0.89
CA PRO A 41 -21.37 9.27 -2.35
C PRO A 41 -21.23 10.63 -3.06
N PRO A 42 -20.46 10.69 -4.17
CA PRO A 42 -19.87 9.57 -4.91
C PRO A 42 -18.51 9.09 -4.39
N THR A 43 -18.12 9.49 -3.18
CA THR A 43 -16.82 9.16 -2.57
C THR A 43 -16.98 8.29 -1.32
N ALA A 44 -15.92 7.59 -0.96
CA ALA A 44 -15.85 6.91 0.33
C ALA A 44 -14.42 6.89 0.84
N THR A 45 -14.26 6.77 2.16
CA THR A 45 -12.97 6.59 2.81
C THR A 45 -13.03 5.37 3.72
N ALA A 46 -11.97 4.56 3.73
CA ALA A 46 -11.78 3.52 4.72
C ALA A 46 -10.43 3.66 5.41
N THR A 47 -10.40 3.63 6.74
CA THR A 47 -9.16 3.48 7.50
C THR A 47 -8.99 2.00 7.86
N LEU A 48 -7.96 1.39 7.30
CA LEU A 48 -7.61 -0.02 7.48
C LEU A 48 -6.50 -0.17 8.52
N PHE A 49 -6.71 -1.08 9.46
CA PHE A 49 -5.69 -1.52 10.40
C PHE A 49 -5.35 -2.97 10.10
N ALA A 50 -4.10 -3.24 9.72
CA ALA A 50 -3.66 -4.57 9.32
C ALA A 50 -2.32 -4.95 9.99
N THR A 51 -2.13 -6.25 10.16
CA THR A 51 -0.80 -6.84 10.39
C THR A 51 -0.41 -7.62 9.15
N ILE A 52 0.70 -7.22 8.54
CA ILE A 52 1.33 -7.91 7.42
C ILE A 52 2.37 -8.86 8.00
N ILE A 53 2.32 -10.13 7.62
CA ILE A 53 3.32 -11.14 7.95
C ILE A 53 4.06 -11.43 6.64
N PHE A 54 5.35 -11.16 6.64
CA PHE A 54 6.20 -11.37 5.48
C PHE A 54 6.62 -12.82 5.38
N GLU A 55 6.81 -13.28 4.15
CA GLU A 55 7.29 -14.64 3.95
C GLU A 55 8.67 -14.82 4.57
N LYS A 56 8.89 -15.95 5.24
CA LYS A 56 10.04 -16.18 6.14
C LYS A 56 11.37 -15.91 5.46
N ASP A 57 11.53 -16.39 4.24
CA ASP A 57 12.77 -16.29 3.45
C ASP A 57 12.74 -15.10 2.47
N SER A 58 11.71 -14.25 2.54
CA SER A 58 11.67 -13.02 1.74
C SER A 58 12.78 -12.05 2.16
N TYR A 59 13.24 -11.23 1.21
CA TYR A 59 14.21 -10.18 1.49
C TYR A 59 13.79 -9.27 2.66
N VAL A 60 12.50 -8.98 2.78
CA VAL A 60 11.95 -8.12 3.85
C VAL A 60 12.08 -8.79 5.22
N SER A 61 11.69 -10.06 5.31
CA SER A 61 11.77 -10.83 6.57
C SER A 61 13.21 -11.01 7.03
N VAL A 62 14.11 -11.36 6.12
CA VAL A 62 15.52 -11.64 6.44
C VAL A 62 16.31 -10.39 6.81
N ASN A 63 16.06 -9.25 6.14
CA ASN A 63 16.90 -8.05 6.29
C ASN A 63 16.28 -6.95 7.14
N TYR A 64 14.97 -7.02 7.46
CA TYR A 64 14.29 -5.96 8.19
C TYR A 64 13.41 -6.48 9.33
N LYS A 65 12.29 -7.15 9.00
CA LYS A 65 11.33 -7.65 10.00
C LYS A 65 10.36 -8.68 9.42
N ALA A 66 9.97 -9.65 10.25
CA ALA A 66 9.04 -10.72 9.87
C ALA A 66 7.57 -10.27 9.81
N TRP A 67 7.20 -9.16 10.48
CA TRP A 67 5.85 -8.62 10.44
C TRP A 67 5.83 -7.10 10.58
N LEU A 68 4.72 -6.48 10.18
CA LEU A 68 4.50 -5.04 10.19
C LEU A 68 3.06 -4.73 10.57
N MET A 69 2.84 -3.80 11.50
CA MET A 69 1.53 -3.19 11.70
C MET A 69 1.37 -1.95 10.81
N VAL A 70 0.26 -1.87 10.08
CA VAL A 70 -0.05 -0.77 9.17
C VAL A 70 -1.40 -0.16 9.52
N GLU A 71 -1.43 1.17 9.59
CA GLU A 71 -2.65 1.96 9.44
C GLU A 71 -2.61 2.66 8.07
N ALA A 72 -3.64 2.45 7.26
CA ALA A 72 -3.73 3.07 5.93
C ALA A 72 -5.12 3.65 5.69
N ARG A 73 -5.17 4.83 5.07
CA ARG A 73 -6.39 5.43 4.54
C ARG A 73 -6.53 5.08 3.06
N LEU A 74 -7.66 4.50 2.71
CA LEU A 74 -8.06 4.21 1.34
C LEU A 74 -9.18 5.17 0.95
N SER A 75 -9.00 5.87 -0.16
CA SER A 75 -10.06 6.68 -0.76
C SER A 75 -10.64 5.94 -1.97
N PHE A 76 -11.96 5.99 -2.08
CA PHE A 76 -12.71 5.30 -3.11
C PHE A 76 -13.56 6.27 -3.90
N GLN A 77 -13.74 5.95 -5.17
CA GLN A 77 -14.65 6.60 -6.10
C GLN A 77 -15.69 5.60 -6.58
N GLU A 78 -16.97 5.96 -6.43
CA GLU A 78 -18.07 5.19 -7.01
C GLU A 78 -17.98 5.23 -8.54
N GLN A 79 -18.07 4.06 -9.16
CA GLN A 79 -18.07 3.88 -10.60
C GLN A 79 -19.50 3.89 -11.16
N PRO A 80 -19.70 4.09 -12.48
CA PRO A 80 -21.04 4.07 -13.10
C PRO A 80 -21.81 2.75 -12.86
N ASP A 81 -21.11 1.63 -12.72
CA ASP A 81 -21.65 0.30 -12.44
C ASP A 81 -21.90 0.04 -10.94
N LYS A 82 -21.83 1.08 -10.09
CA LYS A 82 -22.00 1.02 -8.63
C LYS A 82 -20.91 0.25 -7.88
N THR A 83 -19.80 -0.08 -8.54
CA THR A 83 -18.60 -0.57 -7.87
C THR A 83 -17.77 0.57 -7.27
N TRP A 84 -16.87 0.24 -6.35
CA TRP A 84 -15.96 1.20 -5.72
C TRP A 84 -14.54 0.96 -6.18
N LEU A 85 -13.91 1.96 -6.78
CA LEU A 85 -12.50 1.92 -7.17
C LEU A 85 -11.65 2.64 -6.14
N ILE A 86 -10.61 1.98 -5.62
CA ILE A 86 -9.58 2.64 -4.83
C ILE A 86 -8.82 3.59 -5.75
N ASN A 87 -8.88 4.89 -5.48
CA ASN A 87 -8.19 5.92 -6.26
C ASN A 87 -6.96 6.50 -5.55
N ARG A 88 -6.86 6.31 -4.23
CA ARG A 88 -5.72 6.74 -3.41
C ARG A 88 -5.57 5.83 -2.20
N ILE A 89 -4.32 5.55 -1.84
CA ILE A 89 -3.94 4.89 -0.60
C ILE A 89 -2.87 5.75 0.06
N GLU A 90 -3.02 6.01 1.35
CA GLU A 90 -2.08 6.75 2.17
C GLU A 90 -1.74 5.92 3.40
N ILE A 91 -0.44 5.66 3.62
CA ILE A 91 0.03 5.01 4.84
C ILE A 91 0.09 6.09 5.92
N LEU A 92 -0.66 5.90 6.99
CA LEU A 92 -0.71 6.83 8.12
C LEU A 92 0.28 6.42 9.20
N GLU A 93 0.37 5.13 9.49
CA GLU A 93 1.30 4.59 10.49
C GLU A 93 1.95 3.27 10.05
N LEU A 94 3.19 3.10 10.52
CA LEU A 94 3.95 1.85 10.49
C LEU A 94 4.42 1.53 11.90
N ASP A 95 4.03 0.38 12.46
CA ASP A 95 4.34 -0.02 13.84
C ASP A 95 4.02 1.05 14.89
N ARG A 96 2.87 1.71 14.73
CA ARG A 96 2.38 2.80 15.60
C ARG A 96 3.25 4.06 15.58
N GLN A 97 4.11 4.19 14.57
CA GLN A 97 4.84 5.40 14.29
C GLN A 97 4.18 6.09 13.08
N PRO A 98 3.92 7.41 13.15
CA PRO A 98 3.46 8.16 12.00
C PRO A 98 4.40 7.97 10.81
N ALA A 99 3.84 7.71 9.64
CA ALA A 99 4.58 7.53 8.42
C ALA A 99 4.25 8.66 7.45
N SER A 100 5.30 9.31 6.93
CA SER A 100 5.19 10.23 5.81
C SER A 100 6.16 9.82 4.72
N TRP A 101 5.72 9.94 3.46
CA TRP A 101 6.61 9.74 2.31
C TRP A 101 7.85 10.65 2.36
N SER A 102 7.75 11.84 2.97
CA SER A 102 8.90 12.75 3.15
C SER A 102 9.99 12.19 4.09
N GLN A 103 9.66 11.18 4.90
CA GLN A 103 10.58 10.55 5.85
C GLN A 103 11.23 9.28 5.29
N ILE A 104 10.76 8.80 4.13
CA ILE A 104 11.26 7.59 3.46
C ILE A 104 12.20 8.07 2.35
N ARG A 105 13.51 7.83 2.52
CA ARG A 105 14.56 8.13 1.54
C ARG A 105 14.97 6.88 0.77
#